data_AF-A0ABD3FF02-F1
#
_entry.id   AF-A0ABD3FF02-F1
#
_cell.length_a   1.000
_cell.length_b   1.000
_cell.length_c   1.000
_cell.angle_alpha   90.00
_cell.angle_beta   90.00
_cell.angle_gamma   90.00
#
_symmetry.space_group_name_H-M   'P 1'
#
loop_
_entity.id
_entity.type
_entity.pdbx_description
1 polymer ?
#
loop_
_entity_poly.entity_id
_entity_poly.type
_entity_poly.pdbx_seq_one_letter_code
_entity_poly.pdbx_strand_id
1 'polypeptide(L)'
;MRYGSGILLGIVVFFAGITVISSLVDIDGNASTVPHADDIKASSSRSLRSYTGGADEGDEGSEERVGAGDVSLKLEKWVNKLFTGTSSTEKAAIKTLLNSKVHPKDLFGTLRLSASAAKLDDNPELVQWFRLAAAYRRKNGEQALPDLEIYYILLRQHQANEVTSLIQSLKKTPGLKKLATSMENSLSGSWINKNLKLETDPKALFNTLRLKEAGVKLDETPVFHQWLKYVDSYRTTKGNHWFDDMEMLNLFRKTMPEQNVVTLLHLLRQTPRMTNRADEMQRFLFLESQSSHQLMLNVWLKAQERPEKVYNILRLANVDMNGFDNNAMIIQWLRYTKLFRDKAPSHSFSGVQTVRFLKKERPFQSDWEFATLFQVLKETPDLKRQAENMQTYLFRQWLGGDFDPKSVASMLAIPHPVNVVLLPKNDPIHLTWEAFTLYFAKYKGGEAMLKKVKAAFANENPRGALAATIKSR
;
A
#
# COMPACT_ATOMS: atom_id res chain seq x y z
N MET A 1 -41.87 15.57 -38.72
CA MET A 1 -41.18 14.72 -37.72
C MET A 1 -40.50 13.57 -38.43
N ARG A 2 -39.19 13.64 -38.62
CA ARG A 2 -38.37 12.56 -39.18
C ARG A 2 -37.15 12.40 -38.27
N TYR A 3 -37.03 11.24 -37.64
CA TYR A 3 -35.91 10.85 -36.80
C TYR A 3 -34.66 10.68 -37.66
N GLY A 4 -33.59 11.41 -37.33
CA GLY A 4 -32.27 11.24 -37.90
C GLY A 4 -31.45 10.30 -37.00
N SER A 5 -31.10 9.14 -37.54
CA SER A 5 -30.17 8.18 -36.94
C SER A 5 -28.74 8.69 -37.10
N GLY A 6 -28.10 9.08 -36.00
CA GLY A 6 -26.66 9.36 -35.93
C GLY A 6 -25.92 8.17 -35.33
N ILE A 7 -25.20 7.42 -36.16
CA ILE A 7 -24.29 6.35 -35.75
C ILE A 7 -22.99 7.00 -35.27
N LEU A 8 -22.66 6.87 -33.98
CA LEU A 8 -21.39 7.30 -33.41
C LEU A 8 -20.43 6.09 -33.39
N LEU A 9 -19.43 6.12 -34.26
CA LEU A 9 -18.31 5.17 -34.28
C LEU A 9 -17.38 5.45 -33.08
N GLY A 10 -17.44 4.60 -32.06
CA GLY A 10 -16.47 4.56 -30.97
C GLY A 10 -15.21 3.80 -31.39
N ILE A 11 -14.08 4.49 -31.45
CA ILE A 11 -12.76 3.91 -31.70
C ILE A 11 -12.31 3.16 -30.43
N VAL A 12 -12.18 1.83 -30.55
CA VAL A 12 -11.56 0.96 -29.55
C VAL A 12 -10.06 0.92 -29.84
N VAL A 13 -9.24 1.48 -28.95
CA VAL A 13 -7.78 1.35 -29.01
C VAL A 13 -7.37 0.08 -28.26
N PHE A 14 -6.91 -0.92 -29.02
CA PHE A 14 -6.23 -2.11 -28.53
C PHE A 14 -4.81 -1.73 -28.05
N PHE A 15 -4.50 -1.95 -26.77
CA PHE A 15 -3.11 -2.03 -26.32
C PHE A 15 -2.63 -3.47 -26.44
N ALA A 16 -1.74 -3.70 -27.41
CA ALA A 16 -1.03 -4.96 -27.61
C ALA A 16 0.00 -5.21 -26.48
N GLY A 17 0.17 -6.49 -26.17
CA GLY A 17 0.83 -7.00 -24.98
C GLY A 17 2.31 -6.68 -24.83
N ILE A 18 2.72 -6.60 -23.56
CA ILE A 18 4.13 -6.66 -23.15
C ILE A 18 4.47 -8.14 -22.93
N THR A 19 5.37 -8.65 -23.78
CA THR A 19 6.00 -9.95 -23.66
C THR A 19 6.91 -9.95 -22.43
N VAL A 20 6.59 -10.75 -21.40
CA VAL A 20 7.51 -11.00 -20.29
C VAL A 20 8.51 -12.07 -20.74
N ILE A 21 9.76 -11.66 -20.98
CA ILE A 21 10.89 -12.57 -21.17
C ILE A 21 11.31 -13.04 -19.78
N SER A 22 11.08 -14.32 -19.48
CA SER A 22 11.67 -14.99 -18.31
C SER A 22 13.13 -15.36 -18.62
N SER A 23 14.08 -14.65 -18.03
CA SER A 23 15.47 -15.10 -17.96
C SER A 23 15.65 -16.07 -16.79
N LEU A 24 15.92 -17.33 -17.14
CA LEU A 24 16.45 -18.37 -16.26
C LEU A 24 17.88 -17.99 -15.83
N VAL A 25 18.15 -18.06 -14.52
CA VAL A 25 19.51 -18.17 -13.99
C VAL A 25 19.58 -19.49 -13.24
N ASP A 26 20.34 -20.42 -13.80
CA ASP A 26 20.76 -21.66 -13.16
C ASP A 26 21.69 -21.33 -11.99
N ILE A 27 21.37 -21.87 -10.81
CA ILE A 27 22.32 -22.01 -9.70
C ILE A 27 22.33 -23.48 -9.33
N ASP A 28 23.28 -24.22 -9.91
CA ASP A 28 23.69 -25.50 -9.38
C ASP A 28 24.75 -25.28 -8.30
N GLY A 29 24.50 -25.91 -7.15
CA GLY A 29 25.32 -25.79 -5.97
C GLY A 29 26.58 -26.64 -6.04
N ASN A 30 27.51 -26.34 -5.12
CA ASN A 30 28.26 -27.42 -4.50
C ASN A 30 28.50 -27.12 -3.02
N ALA A 31 28.29 -28.16 -2.23
CA ALA A 31 28.30 -28.16 -0.79
C ALA A 31 29.69 -28.52 -0.22
N SER A 32 29.84 -28.19 1.07
CA SER A 32 30.68 -28.86 2.07
C SER A 32 32.15 -28.42 2.15
N THR A 33 32.54 -27.81 3.27
CA THR A 33 33.19 -28.53 4.37
C THR A 33 33.46 -27.58 5.55
N VAL A 34 33.12 -28.01 6.76
CA VAL A 34 33.61 -27.48 8.04
C VAL A 34 34.67 -28.48 8.53
N PRO A 35 35.73 -28.01 9.19
CA PRO A 35 36.00 -28.54 10.52
C PRO A 35 36.33 -27.47 11.57
N HIS A 36 36.05 -27.88 12.80
CA HIS A 36 36.24 -27.22 14.09
C HIS A 36 37.70 -27.33 14.58
N ALA A 37 38.20 -26.32 15.31
CA ALA A 37 38.73 -26.43 16.69
C ALA A 37 39.83 -25.39 17.02
N ASP A 38 39.53 -24.64 18.09
CA ASP A 38 40.37 -24.24 19.24
C ASP A 38 41.53 -23.23 19.20
N ASP A 39 41.41 -22.31 20.17
CA ASP A 39 42.41 -21.64 21.00
C ASP A 39 43.50 -20.78 20.37
N ILE A 40 43.41 -19.44 20.53
CA ILE A 40 44.45 -18.62 21.21
C ILE A 40 43.80 -17.43 21.93
N LYS A 41 44.16 -17.30 23.20
CA LYS A 41 43.86 -16.25 24.20
C LYS A 41 44.94 -15.14 24.13
N ALA A 42 44.56 -13.86 24.12
CA ALA A 42 45.28 -12.69 24.70
C ALA A 42 44.58 -11.39 24.22
N SER A 43 43.85 -10.64 25.05
CA SER A 43 44.33 -9.65 26.03
C SER A 43 45.31 -8.61 25.46
N SER A 44 44.85 -7.39 25.20
CA SER A 44 45.27 -6.19 25.97
C SER A 44 44.79 -4.89 25.33
N SER A 45 44.30 -4.01 26.19
CA SER A 45 44.00 -2.60 26.05
C SER A 45 45.26 -1.70 26.05
N ARG A 46 45.11 -0.45 25.54
CA ARG A 46 45.78 0.85 25.86
C ARG A 46 46.05 1.65 24.57
N SER A 47 45.37 2.77 24.33
CA SER A 47 45.56 4.15 24.85
C SER A 47 46.83 4.87 24.38
N LEU A 48 46.60 5.87 23.53
CA LEU A 48 47.27 7.18 23.37
C LEU A 48 48.72 7.36 23.86
N ARG A 49 49.60 7.79 22.95
CA ARG A 49 50.44 8.98 23.17
C ARG A 49 51.00 9.60 21.88
N SER A 50 51.03 10.92 21.94
CA SER A 50 51.58 11.92 21.04
C SER A 50 53.07 11.75 20.73
N TYR A 51 53.48 12.17 19.54
CA TYR A 51 54.83 12.67 19.27
C TYR A 51 54.77 14.05 18.64
N THR A 52 55.49 14.98 19.25
CA THR A 52 55.86 16.31 18.75
C THR A 52 57.36 16.32 18.52
N GLY A 53 57.81 16.96 17.44
CA GLY A 53 59.12 17.63 17.39
C GLY A 53 60.07 17.16 16.29
N GLY A 54 60.30 18.04 15.31
CA GLY A 54 61.39 17.95 14.33
C GLY A 54 61.21 19.04 13.26
N ALA A 55 61.92 20.15 13.44
CA ALA A 55 61.85 21.38 12.65
C ALA A 55 62.40 21.22 11.22
N ASP A 56 61.82 21.96 10.26
CA ASP A 56 62.60 22.67 9.25
C ASP A 56 61.81 23.89 8.74
N GLU A 57 62.53 24.98 8.49
CA GLU A 57 62.04 26.32 8.16
C GLU A 57 61.57 26.43 6.70
N GLY A 58 60.56 27.26 6.43
CA GLY A 58 60.31 27.75 5.08
C GLY A 58 58.86 28.08 4.73
N ASP A 59 58.54 29.36 4.88
CA ASP A 59 57.68 30.16 4.00
C ASP A 59 56.18 30.32 4.32
N GLU A 60 55.78 31.58 4.26
CA GLU A 60 54.54 32.17 4.73
C GLU A 60 53.39 31.91 3.75
N GLY A 61 52.28 31.38 4.28
CA GLY A 61 51.01 31.26 3.57
C GLY A 61 49.91 31.03 4.58
N SER A 62 49.47 32.10 5.21
CA SER A 62 48.40 32.12 6.21
C SER A 62 47.06 31.66 5.61
N GLU A 63 46.86 30.35 5.49
CA GLU A 63 45.51 29.79 5.51
C GLU A 63 45.10 29.67 6.98
N GLU A 64 44.39 30.70 7.45
CA GLU A 64 43.65 30.69 8.70
C GLU A 64 42.57 29.60 8.62
N ARG A 65 42.98 28.35 8.84
CA ARG A 65 42.07 27.24 9.14
C ARG A 65 41.53 27.49 10.54
N VAL A 66 40.57 28.43 10.64
CA VAL A 66 39.67 28.54 11.80
C VAL A 66 38.97 27.20 11.90
N GLY A 67 39.54 26.33 12.72
CA GLY A 67 39.19 24.92 12.77
C GLY A 67 37.70 24.77 13.07
N ALA A 68 37.05 23.82 12.39
CA ALA A 68 35.65 23.48 12.63
C ALA A 68 35.32 23.26 14.13
N GLY A 69 36.32 22.92 14.96
CA GLY A 69 36.21 22.86 16.42
C GLY A 69 35.99 24.21 17.12
N ASP A 70 36.59 25.32 16.67
CA ASP A 70 36.39 26.64 17.28
C ASP A 70 34.99 27.19 16.96
N VAL A 71 34.49 26.92 15.75
CA VAL A 71 33.11 27.25 15.36
C VAL A 71 32.10 26.45 16.19
N SER A 72 32.34 25.15 16.43
CA SER A 72 31.45 24.30 17.24
C SER A 72 31.40 24.73 18.71
N LEU A 73 32.56 25.00 19.33
CA LEU A 73 32.62 25.46 20.73
C LEU A 73 32.01 26.85 20.91
N LYS A 74 32.21 27.75 19.94
CA LYS A 74 31.51 29.04 19.92
C LYS A 74 30.01 28.81 19.80
N LEU A 75 29.56 27.97 18.86
CA LEU A 75 28.14 27.68 18.65
C LEU A 75 27.45 27.18 19.93
N GLU A 76 28.06 26.23 20.64
CA GLU A 76 27.53 25.72 21.91
C GLU A 76 27.43 26.82 22.98
N LYS A 77 28.44 27.69 23.07
CA LYS A 77 28.42 28.84 23.99
C LYS A 77 27.31 29.84 23.65
N TRP A 78 27.06 30.09 22.36
CA TRP A 78 25.99 30.99 21.90
C TRP A 78 24.60 30.39 22.08
N VAL A 79 24.45 29.08 21.80
CA VAL A 79 23.26 28.28 22.09
C VAL A 79 22.96 28.40 23.59
N ASN A 80 23.90 28.06 24.47
CA ASN A 80 23.71 28.18 25.91
C ASN A 80 23.27 29.60 26.32
N LYS A 81 23.92 30.65 25.80
CA LYS A 81 23.55 32.04 26.12
C LYS A 81 22.15 32.43 25.64
N LEU A 82 21.67 31.84 24.55
CA LEU A 82 20.33 32.08 24.02
C LEU A 82 19.25 31.38 24.84
N PHE A 83 19.58 30.25 25.47
CA PHE A 83 18.63 29.41 26.21
C PHE A 83 18.65 29.59 27.74
N THR A 84 19.74 30.10 28.32
CA THR A 84 19.87 30.32 29.78
C THR A 84 19.97 31.79 30.19
N GLY A 85 19.81 32.73 29.25
CA GLY A 85 20.04 34.16 29.46
C GLY A 85 18.82 34.96 29.94
N THR A 86 19.04 36.17 30.47
CA THR A 86 17.99 37.19 30.69
C THR A 86 17.54 37.82 29.35
N SER A 87 16.36 38.47 29.31
CA SER A 87 15.82 39.07 28.06
C SER A 87 16.77 40.03 27.32
N SER A 88 17.63 40.75 28.03
CA SER A 88 18.67 41.60 27.43
C SER A 88 19.76 40.77 26.73
N THR A 89 20.21 39.69 27.38
CA THR A 89 21.21 38.77 26.83
C THR A 89 20.65 37.92 25.68
N GLU A 90 19.35 37.61 25.67
CA GLU A 90 18.66 36.92 24.57
C GLU A 90 18.68 37.75 23.28
N LYS A 91 18.30 39.04 23.36
CA LYS A 91 18.33 39.95 22.20
C LYS A 91 19.73 40.07 21.63
N ALA A 92 20.74 40.14 22.49
CA ALA A 92 22.15 40.16 22.08
C ALA A 92 22.57 38.84 21.41
N ALA A 93 22.19 37.69 21.98
CA ALA A 93 22.49 36.37 21.42
C ALA A 93 21.83 36.17 20.04
N ILE A 94 20.54 36.53 19.88
CA ILE A 94 19.84 36.52 18.59
C ILE A 94 20.57 37.42 17.59
N LYS A 95 20.93 38.67 17.97
CA LYS A 95 21.64 39.59 17.07
C LYS A 95 22.98 39.01 16.59
N THR A 96 23.75 38.38 17.48
CA THR A 96 25.01 37.75 17.10
C THR A 96 24.78 36.56 16.17
N LEU A 97 23.82 35.68 16.47
CA LEU A 97 23.50 34.54 15.61
C LEU A 97 23.01 34.97 14.22
N LEU A 98 22.21 36.04 14.14
CA LEU A 98 21.79 36.61 12.86
C LEU A 98 22.95 37.14 12.02
N ASN A 99 24.06 37.53 12.65
CA ASN A 99 25.27 38.00 11.98
C ASN A 99 26.26 36.87 11.68
N SER A 100 26.04 35.68 12.24
CA SER A 100 26.75 34.47 11.86
C SER A 100 26.20 33.88 10.56
N LYS A 101 26.94 32.94 9.95
CA LYS A 101 26.48 32.18 8.78
C LYS A 101 25.56 30.99 9.15
N VAL A 102 25.19 30.85 10.42
CA VAL A 102 24.42 29.69 10.92
C VAL A 102 22.95 29.82 10.55
N HIS A 103 22.39 28.79 9.93
CA HIS A 103 20.98 28.75 9.58
C HIS A 103 20.13 28.28 10.79
N PRO A 104 18.95 28.87 11.07
CA PRO A 104 18.12 28.46 12.20
C PRO A 104 17.72 26.97 12.20
N LYS A 105 17.64 26.36 11.01
CA LYS A 105 17.38 24.92 10.83
C LYS A 105 18.46 24.05 11.48
N ASP A 106 19.72 24.45 11.36
CA ASP A 106 20.87 23.67 11.85
C ASP A 106 20.88 23.67 13.38
N LEU A 107 20.43 24.78 13.97
CA LEU A 107 20.26 24.90 15.41
C LEU A 107 19.10 24.06 15.94
N PHE A 108 18.02 23.88 15.17
CA PHE A 108 16.87 23.10 15.63
C PHE A 108 17.27 21.65 16.00
N GLY A 109 18.16 21.03 15.22
CA GLY A 109 18.66 19.68 15.49
C GLY A 109 19.53 19.58 16.76
N THR A 110 20.15 20.68 17.18
CA THR A 110 20.95 20.73 18.42
C THR A 110 20.10 20.89 19.67
N LEU A 111 18.87 21.38 19.52
CA LEU A 111 17.92 21.49 20.62
C LEU A 111 17.32 20.12 20.86
N ARG A 112 17.65 19.51 22.00
CA ARG A 112 16.93 18.35 22.53
C ARG A 112 15.56 18.81 23.00
N LEU A 113 14.66 19.10 22.06
CA LEU A 113 13.27 19.42 22.33
C LEU A 113 12.49 18.14 22.66
N SER A 114 12.96 17.41 23.67
CA SER A 114 12.42 16.13 24.12
C SER A 114 11.19 16.27 25.04
N ALA A 115 10.53 17.44 25.05
CA ALA A 115 9.30 17.68 25.79
C ALA A 115 8.14 17.91 24.81
N SER A 116 6.95 17.39 25.12
CA SER A 116 5.81 17.40 24.20
C SER A 116 5.57 18.81 23.64
N ALA A 117 5.48 18.94 22.31
CA ALA A 117 5.20 20.21 21.63
C ALA A 117 3.84 20.83 22.01
N ALA A 118 3.00 20.11 22.76
CA ALA A 118 1.67 20.53 23.16
C ALA A 118 1.64 21.71 24.15
N LYS A 119 2.72 21.97 24.91
CA LYS A 119 2.78 23.05 25.89
C LYS A 119 4.01 23.92 25.68
N LEU A 120 3.82 25.02 24.94
CA LEU A 120 4.87 25.99 24.63
C LEU A 120 5.46 26.63 25.91
N ASP A 121 4.65 26.83 26.95
CA ASP A 121 5.08 27.42 28.22
C ASP A 121 6.05 26.53 29.00
N ASP A 122 6.01 25.22 28.77
CA ASP A 122 6.92 24.24 29.37
C ASP A 122 8.22 24.09 28.56
N ASN A 123 8.36 24.81 27.45
CA ASN A 123 9.50 24.72 26.54
C ASN A 123 10.06 26.11 26.15
N PRO A 124 10.75 26.78 27.08
CA PRO A 124 11.34 28.10 26.81
C PRO A 124 12.35 28.07 25.67
N GLU A 125 13.05 26.94 25.45
CA GLU A 125 14.01 26.80 24.36
C GLU A 125 13.33 26.85 22.98
N LEU A 126 12.22 26.16 22.83
CA LEU A 126 11.41 26.19 21.62
C LEU A 126 10.89 27.60 21.32
N VAL A 127 10.45 28.34 22.35
CA VAL A 127 10.03 29.75 22.20
C VAL A 127 11.17 30.60 21.66
N GLN A 128 12.39 30.43 22.18
CA GLN A 128 13.55 31.20 21.71
C GLN A 128 13.94 30.82 20.29
N TRP A 129 13.86 29.55 19.92
CA TRP A 129 14.09 29.13 18.54
C TRP A 129 13.09 29.79 17.57
N PHE A 130 11.80 29.86 17.92
CA PHE A 130 10.82 30.57 17.08
C PHE A 130 11.10 32.07 16.99
N ARG A 131 11.58 32.71 18.07
CA ARG A 131 11.99 34.12 18.04
C ARG A 131 13.19 34.33 17.12
N LEU A 132 14.17 33.43 17.16
CA LEU A 132 15.30 33.43 16.23
C LEU A 132 14.83 33.25 14.79
N ALA A 133 13.98 32.26 14.51
CA ALA A 133 13.40 32.02 13.19
C ALA A 133 12.66 33.27 12.66
N ALA A 134 11.83 33.90 13.50
CA ALA A 134 11.13 35.13 13.16
C ALA A 134 12.09 36.30 12.89
N ALA A 135 13.18 36.41 13.65
CA ALA A 135 14.19 37.46 13.45
C ALA A 135 15.03 37.22 12.19
N TYR A 136 15.35 35.96 11.90
CA TYR A 136 16.07 35.54 10.71
C TYR A 136 15.28 35.87 9.44
N ARG A 137 13.99 35.53 9.43
CA ARG A 137 13.08 35.89 8.33
C ARG A 137 12.92 37.39 8.15
N ARG A 138 12.91 38.17 9.24
CA ARG A 138 12.88 39.64 9.17
C ARG A 138 14.13 40.23 8.53
N LYS A 139 15.31 39.64 8.78
CA LYS A 139 16.59 40.10 8.22
C LYS A 139 16.79 39.66 6.77
N ASN A 140 16.47 38.41 6.45
CA ASN A 140 16.86 37.75 5.20
C ASN A 140 15.69 37.52 4.23
N GLY A 141 14.48 37.91 4.60
CA GLY A 141 13.25 37.67 3.84
C GLY A 141 12.55 36.37 4.25
N GLU A 142 11.23 36.33 4.04
CA GLU A 142 10.40 35.21 4.50
C GLU A 142 10.73 33.89 3.78
N GLN A 143 11.24 33.95 2.55
CA GLN A 143 11.65 32.79 1.76
C GLN A 143 12.97 32.17 2.22
N ALA A 144 13.77 32.88 3.02
CA ALA A 144 15.00 32.33 3.59
C ALA A 144 14.72 31.23 4.63
N LEU A 145 13.51 31.21 5.20
CA LEU A 145 13.00 30.12 6.04
C LEU A 145 11.47 30.06 5.89
N PRO A 146 10.95 29.38 4.84
CA PRO A 146 9.52 29.36 4.53
C PRO A 146 8.68 28.73 5.65
N ASP A 147 7.41 29.13 5.76
CA ASP A 147 6.48 28.59 6.77
C ASP A 147 6.38 27.06 6.72
N LEU A 148 6.33 26.48 5.52
CA LEU A 148 6.28 25.04 5.32
C LEU A 148 7.58 24.36 5.77
N GLU A 149 8.74 25.01 5.63
CA GLU A 149 10.00 24.47 6.17
C GLU A 149 9.94 24.34 7.69
N ILE A 150 9.48 25.40 8.36
CA ILE A 150 9.32 25.41 9.81
C ILE A 150 8.36 24.29 10.23
N TYR A 151 7.23 24.14 9.53
CA TYR A 151 6.27 23.08 9.78
C TYR A 151 6.89 21.68 9.66
N TYR A 152 7.60 21.38 8.57
CA TYR A 152 8.20 20.04 8.39
C TYR A 152 9.40 19.78 9.29
N ILE A 153 10.14 20.81 9.72
CA ILE A 153 11.15 20.68 10.77
C ILE A 153 10.50 20.17 12.06
N LEU A 154 9.37 20.76 12.47
CA LEU A 154 8.65 20.36 13.68
C LEU A 154 8.01 18.97 13.53
N LEU A 155 7.45 18.66 12.35
CA LEU A 155 6.79 17.38 12.07
C LEU A 155 7.74 16.17 12.17
N ARG A 156 9.07 16.37 12.01
CA ARG A 156 10.06 15.29 12.19
C ARG A 156 10.04 14.70 13.60
N GLN A 157 9.79 15.52 14.61
CA GLN A 157 9.86 15.13 16.02
C GLN A 157 8.49 15.04 16.70
N HIS A 158 7.45 15.60 16.08
CA HIS A 158 6.12 15.73 16.69
C HIS A 158 5.01 15.21 15.77
N GLN A 159 3.83 14.94 16.33
CA GLN A 159 2.64 14.57 15.54
C GLN A 159 2.02 15.82 14.88
N ALA A 160 1.31 15.66 13.76
CA ALA A 160 0.80 16.82 13.01
C ALA A 160 -0.21 17.67 13.81
N ASN A 161 -1.02 17.04 14.67
CA ASN A 161 -1.94 17.71 15.59
C ASN A 161 -1.19 18.54 16.64
N GLU A 162 -0.11 18.01 17.23
CA GLU A 162 0.74 18.72 18.19
C GLU A 162 1.40 19.94 17.55
N VAL A 163 1.94 19.81 16.34
CA VAL A 163 2.50 20.95 15.59
C VAL A 163 1.42 22.01 15.31
N THR A 164 0.19 21.60 14.99
CA THR A 164 -0.91 22.53 14.76
C THR A 164 -1.31 23.27 16.04
N SER A 165 -1.41 22.56 17.17
CA SER A 165 -1.67 23.18 18.48
C SER A 165 -0.54 24.10 18.93
N LEU A 166 0.71 23.74 18.65
CA LEU A 166 1.88 24.58 18.90
C LEU A 166 1.76 25.90 18.12
N ILE A 167 1.43 25.86 16.83
CA ILE A 167 1.22 27.06 16.01
C ILE A 167 0.11 27.95 16.59
N GLN A 168 -0.98 27.37 17.09
CA GLN A 168 -2.05 28.13 17.74
C GLN A 168 -1.57 28.82 19.03
N SER A 169 -0.74 28.16 19.83
CA SER A 169 -0.13 28.75 21.03
C SER A 169 0.79 29.92 20.69
N LEU A 170 1.59 29.81 19.61
CA LEU A 170 2.46 30.91 19.15
C LEU A 170 1.70 32.20 18.82
N LYS A 171 0.41 32.12 18.47
CA LYS A 171 -0.43 33.32 18.23
C LYS A 171 -0.66 34.16 19.47
N LYS A 172 -0.67 33.50 20.64
CA LYS A 172 -0.85 34.14 21.95
C LYS A 172 0.47 34.65 22.51
N THR A 173 1.60 34.17 22.00
CA THR A 173 2.93 34.57 22.46
C THR A 173 3.35 35.93 21.87
N PRO A 174 3.75 36.90 22.73
CA PRO A 174 4.25 38.20 22.27
C PRO A 174 5.41 38.06 21.28
N GLY A 175 5.31 38.78 20.16
CA GLY A 175 6.33 38.79 19.10
C GLY A 175 6.26 37.64 18.10
N LEU A 176 5.42 36.62 18.30
CA LEU A 176 5.30 35.45 17.40
C LEU A 176 3.97 35.37 16.65
N LYS A 177 3.00 36.22 17.00
CA LYS A 177 1.68 36.28 16.33
C LYS A 177 1.76 36.35 14.79
N LYS A 178 2.64 37.19 14.24
CA LYS A 178 2.77 37.33 12.78
C LYS A 178 3.28 36.04 12.12
N LEU A 179 4.29 35.40 12.72
CA LEU A 179 4.83 34.12 12.26
C LEU A 179 3.74 33.05 12.27
N ALA A 180 3.05 32.92 13.40
CA ALA A 180 2.02 31.90 13.58
C ALA A 180 0.83 32.07 12.62
N THR A 181 0.34 33.30 12.42
CA THR A 181 -0.71 33.57 11.43
C THR A 181 -0.27 33.25 10.00
N SER A 182 0.99 33.55 9.64
CA SER A 182 1.53 33.18 8.32
C SER A 182 1.55 31.67 8.13
N MET A 183 2.03 30.93 9.14
CA MET A 183 2.04 29.48 9.13
C MET A 183 0.64 28.90 9.00
N GLU A 184 -0.33 29.36 9.81
CA GLU A 184 -1.73 28.92 9.68
C GLU A 184 -2.28 29.17 8.26
N ASN A 185 -1.99 30.32 7.67
CA ASN A 185 -2.42 30.64 6.30
C ASN A 185 -1.82 29.70 5.26
N SER A 186 -0.56 29.28 5.44
CA SER A 186 0.12 28.30 4.58
C SER A 186 -0.51 26.90 4.70
N LEU A 187 -0.99 26.54 5.90
CA LEU A 187 -1.62 25.24 6.17
C LEU A 187 -3.13 25.18 5.81
N SER A 188 -3.80 26.33 5.72
CA SER A 188 -5.27 26.41 5.63
C SER A 188 -5.86 26.06 4.26
N GLY A 189 -5.04 26.02 3.20
CA GLY A 189 -5.51 25.88 1.83
C GLY A 189 -5.90 27.21 1.16
N SER A 190 -5.54 28.36 1.75
CA SER A 190 -5.76 29.70 1.16
C SER A 190 -5.20 29.83 -0.27
N TRP A 191 -4.22 29.02 -0.63
CA TRP A 191 -3.59 28.94 -1.94
C TRP A 191 -4.41 28.22 -3.01
N ILE A 192 -5.45 27.45 -2.66
CA ILE A 192 -6.22 26.61 -3.61
C ILE A 192 -6.78 27.44 -4.77
N ASN A 193 -7.55 28.48 -4.47
CA ASN A 193 -8.24 29.29 -5.50
C ASN A 193 -7.26 29.96 -6.45
N LYS A 194 -6.11 30.42 -5.95
CA LYS A 194 -5.06 31.02 -6.77
C LYS A 194 -4.47 29.98 -7.73
N ASN A 195 -4.11 28.80 -7.23
CA ASN A 195 -3.48 27.75 -8.04
C ASN A 195 -4.46 27.13 -9.04
N LEU A 196 -5.77 27.07 -8.72
CA LEU A 196 -6.79 26.64 -9.68
C LEU A 196 -6.90 27.62 -10.86
N LYS A 197 -6.88 28.93 -10.59
CA LYS A 197 -6.87 29.96 -11.65
C LYS A 197 -5.61 29.92 -12.51
N LEU A 198 -4.48 29.58 -11.91
CA LEU A 198 -3.20 29.40 -12.61
C LEU A 198 -3.07 27.99 -13.22
N GLU A 199 -4.06 27.13 -13.03
CA GLU A 199 -4.09 25.76 -13.54
C GLU A 199 -2.83 24.97 -13.18
N THR A 200 -2.30 25.20 -11.98
CA THR A 200 -1.03 24.63 -11.55
C THR A 200 -1.11 23.10 -11.50
N ASP A 201 -0.21 22.41 -12.18
CA ASP A 201 -0.15 20.95 -12.15
C ASP A 201 -0.12 20.42 -10.70
N PRO A 202 -0.98 19.46 -10.31
CA PRO A 202 -1.04 18.95 -8.95
C PRO A 202 0.29 18.36 -8.45
N LYS A 203 1.10 17.77 -9.32
CA LYS A 203 2.43 17.25 -8.96
C LYS A 203 3.43 18.39 -8.70
N ALA A 204 3.44 19.44 -9.52
CA ALA A 204 4.23 20.64 -9.26
C ALA A 204 3.81 21.32 -7.93
N LEU A 205 2.50 21.35 -7.66
CA LEU A 205 1.98 21.88 -6.40
C LEU A 205 2.34 20.99 -5.21
N PHE A 206 2.33 19.65 -5.36
CA PHE A 206 2.78 18.72 -4.32
C PHE A 206 4.23 18.99 -3.89
N ASN A 207 5.10 19.28 -4.85
CA ASN A 207 6.50 19.64 -4.61
C ASN A 207 6.63 21.04 -3.97
N THR A 208 5.89 22.04 -4.48
CA THR A 208 5.87 23.40 -3.92
C THR A 208 5.40 23.40 -2.46
N LEU A 209 4.43 22.53 -2.13
CA LEU A 209 3.92 22.34 -0.77
C LEU A 209 4.83 21.46 0.11
N ARG A 210 5.96 20.98 -0.44
CA ARG A 210 6.97 20.14 0.22
C ARG A 210 6.37 18.90 0.89
N LEU A 211 5.28 18.35 0.34
CA LEU A 211 4.54 17.23 0.94
C LEU A 211 5.39 15.96 1.08
N LYS A 212 6.42 15.81 0.24
CA LYS A 212 7.41 14.74 0.36
C LYS A 212 8.09 14.71 1.74
N GLU A 213 8.26 15.86 2.39
CA GLU A 213 8.93 15.95 3.69
C GLU A 213 8.11 15.38 4.84
N ALA A 214 6.80 15.19 4.67
CA ALA A 214 5.96 14.52 5.65
C ALA A 214 6.26 13.02 5.77
N GLY A 215 6.78 12.40 4.70
CA GLY A 215 7.07 10.97 4.65
C GLY A 215 5.87 10.13 5.08
N VAL A 216 6.07 9.27 6.10
CA VAL A 216 5.03 8.36 6.62
C VAL A 216 3.90 9.06 7.37
N LYS A 217 4.04 10.35 7.71
CA LYS A 217 3.01 11.17 8.39
C LYS A 217 2.17 11.99 7.42
N LEU A 218 2.25 11.72 6.11
CA LEU A 218 1.62 12.53 5.07
C LEU A 218 0.12 12.73 5.29
N ASP A 219 -0.59 11.66 5.63
CA ASP A 219 -2.02 11.65 5.92
C ASP A 219 -2.40 12.41 7.19
N GLU A 220 -1.47 12.62 8.13
CA GLU A 220 -1.73 13.43 9.32
C GLU A 220 -1.73 14.94 9.00
N THR A 221 -1.12 15.35 7.89
CA THR A 221 -0.87 16.78 7.62
C THR A 221 -2.11 17.50 7.08
N PRO A 222 -2.46 18.70 7.58
CA PRO A 222 -3.56 19.48 7.03
C PRO A 222 -3.29 19.90 5.58
N VAL A 223 -2.02 20.13 5.22
CA VAL A 223 -1.62 20.53 3.85
C VAL A 223 -1.97 19.44 2.84
N PHE A 224 -1.73 18.17 3.17
CA PHE A 224 -2.05 17.05 2.28
C PHE A 224 -3.57 16.95 2.04
N HIS A 225 -4.39 17.12 3.07
CA HIS A 225 -5.84 17.14 2.91
C HIS A 225 -6.33 18.27 2.02
N GLN A 226 -5.71 19.46 2.11
CA GLN A 226 -6.02 20.58 1.21
C GLN A 226 -5.53 20.30 -0.21
N TRP A 227 -4.41 19.59 -0.38
CA TRP A 227 -3.92 19.14 -1.69
C TRP A 227 -4.85 18.10 -2.32
N LEU A 228 -5.42 17.16 -1.55
CA LEU A 228 -6.44 16.24 -2.07
C LEU A 228 -7.68 17.00 -2.58
N LYS A 229 -8.16 18.00 -1.83
CA LYS A 229 -9.26 18.88 -2.28
C LYS A 229 -8.90 19.64 -3.56
N TYR A 230 -7.65 20.12 -3.64
CA TYR A 230 -7.14 20.76 -4.85
C TYR A 230 -7.16 19.83 -6.06
N VAL A 231 -6.64 18.60 -5.91
CA VAL A 231 -6.65 17.58 -6.98
C VAL A 231 -8.08 17.34 -7.47
N ASP A 232 -9.05 17.24 -6.56
CA ASP A 232 -10.45 17.03 -6.91
C ASP A 232 -11.02 18.19 -7.74
N SER A 233 -10.80 19.42 -7.30
CA SER A 233 -11.21 20.62 -8.03
C SER A 233 -10.50 20.72 -9.38
N TYR A 234 -9.19 20.46 -9.42
CA TYR A 234 -8.39 20.49 -10.64
C TYR A 234 -8.92 19.50 -11.68
N ARG A 235 -9.14 18.24 -11.29
CA ARG A 235 -9.68 17.20 -12.18
C ARG A 235 -11.11 17.48 -12.61
N THR A 236 -11.92 18.12 -11.77
CA THR A 236 -13.28 18.54 -12.14
C THR A 236 -13.26 19.60 -13.24
N THR A 237 -12.29 20.51 -13.21
CA THR A 237 -12.16 21.59 -14.21
C THR A 237 -11.44 21.12 -15.48
N LYS A 238 -10.39 20.31 -15.36
CA LYS A 238 -9.50 19.94 -16.48
C LYS A 238 -9.75 18.55 -17.07
N GLY A 239 -10.37 17.66 -16.30
CA GLY A 239 -10.40 16.23 -16.60
C GLY A 239 -9.28 15.48 -15.88
N ASN A 240 -9.51 14.18 -15.67
CA ASN A 240 -8.59 13.29 -14.94
C ASN A 240 -7.29 12.96 -15.70
N HIS A 241 -7.30 12.99 -17.03
CA HIS A 241 -6.13 12.64 -17.86
C HIS A 241 -4.93 13.59 -17.71
N TRP A 242 -5.13 14.77 -17.11
CA TRP A 242 -4.04 15.72 -16.80
C TRP A 242 -3.34 15.41 -15.48
N PHE A 243 -3.98 14.64 -14.61
CA PHE A 243 -3.39 14.16 -13.36
C PHE A 243 -4.16 12.94 -12.89
N ASP A 244 -3.76 11.73 -13.24
CA ASP A 244 -4.53 10.52 -12.93
C ASP A 244 -4.15 9.87 -11.58
N ASP A 245 -4.81 8.77 -11.23
CA ASP A 245 -4.54 8.06 -9.96
C ASP A 245 -3.18 7.35 -9.96
N MET A 246 -2.63 7.02 -11.12
CA MET A 246 -1.28 6.44 -11.23
C MET A 246 -0.20 7.49 -10.98
N GLU A 247 -0.41 8.72 -11.45
CA GLU A 247 0.47 9.84 -11.12
C GLU A 247 0.44 10.16 -9.62
N MET A 248 -0.74 10.15 -9.00
CA MET A 248 -0.89 10.27 -7.56
C MET A 248 -0.17 9.15 -6.80
N LEU A 249 -0.37 7.89 -7.21
CA LEU A 249 0.31 6.73 -6.62
C LEU A 249 1.83 6.84 -6.71
N ASN A 250 2.36 7.33 -7.84
CA ASN A 250 3.78 7.55 -8.04
C ASN A 250 4.36 8.62 -7.10
N LEU A 251 3.58 9.66 -6.75
CA LEU A 251 4.00 10.62 -5.72
C LEU A 251 4.10 9.96 -4.34
N PHE A 252 3.15 9.10 -4.00
CA PHE A 252 3.18 8.37 -2.72
C PHE A 252 4.39 7.42 -2.63
N ARG A 253 4.67 6.66 -3.70
CA ARG A 253 5.87 5.79 -3.79
C ARG A 253 7.18 6.55 -3.63
N LYS A 254 7.26 7.77 -4.15
CA LYS A 254 8.45 8.63 -4.00
C LYS A 254 8.55 9.26 -2.61
N THR A 255 7.47 9.26 -1.83
CA THR A 255 7.39 9.91 -0.53
C THR A 255 7.69 8.96 0.62
N MET A 256 7.34 7.67 0.49
CA MET A 256 7.46 6.70 1.58
C MET A 256 7.68 5.27 1.05
N PRO A 257 8.18 4.35 1.90
CA PRO A 257 8.29 2.94 1.56
C PRO A 257 6.93 2.32 1.21
N GLU A 258 6.94 1.26 0.40
CA GLU A 258 5.71 0.64 -0.12
C GLU A 258 4.72 0.21 0.98
N GLN A 259 5.20 -0.35 2.09
CA GLN A 259 4.36 -0.73 3.24
C GLN A 259 3.51 0.46 3.76
N ASN A 260 4.08 1.67 3.74
CA ASN A 260 3.39 2.89 4.14
C ASN A 260 2.48 3.40 3.03
N VAL A 261 2.83 3.23 1.75
CA VAL A 261 1.93 3.54 0.63
C VAL A 261 0.66 2.69 0.72
N VAL A 262 0.78 1.38 0.93
CA VAL A 262 -0.39 0.49 1.08
C VAL A 262 -1.26 0.92 2.25
N THR A 263 -0.64 1.30 3.38
CA THR A 263 -1.36 1.79 4.56
C THR A 263 -2.08 3.10 4.28
N LEU A 264 -1.39 4.07 3.66
CA LEU A 264 -1.96 5.34 3.24
C LEU A 264 -3.18 5.15 2.34
N LEU A 265 -3.07 4.33 1.30
CA LEU A 265 -4.18 4.06 0.40
C LEU A 265 -5.37 3.42 1.13
N HIS A 266 -5.11 2.55 2.10
CA HIS A 266 -6.18 1.98 2.90
C HIS A 266 -6.90 3.04 3.74
N LEU A 267 -6.16 3.95 4.38
CA LEU A 267 -6.71 5.06 5.16
C LEU A 267 -7.50 6.04 4.29
N LEU A 268 -6.98 6.37 3.11
CA LEU A 268 -7.63 7.28 2.15
C LEU A 268 -9.00 6.80 1.71
N ARG A 269 -9.36 5.52 1.88
CA ARG A 269 -10.72 5.04 1.60
C ARG A 269 -11.78 5.70 2.47
N GLN A 270 -11.41 6.18 3.64
CA GLN A 270 -12.28 6.90 4.57
C GLN A 270 -12.33 8.42 4.27
N THR A 271 -11.44 8.92 3.40
CA THR A 271 -11.42 10.32 3.00
C THR A 271 -12.52 10.58 1.94
N PRO A 272 -13.31 11.67 2.07
CA PRO A 272 -14.33 12.02 1.08
C PRO A 272 -13.78 12.03 -0.34
N ARG A 273 -14.52 11.43 -1.28
CA ARG A 273 -14.18 11.30 -2.70
C ARG A 273 -12.92 10.47 -3.01
N MET A 274 -12.22 9.90 -2.03
CA MET A 274 -11.02 9.09 -2.25
C MET A 274 -11.30 7.59 -2.30
N THR A 275 -12.46 7.11 -1.85
CA THR A 275 -12.76 5.66 -1.76
C THR A 275 -12.49 4.89 -3.05
N ASN A 276 -13.10 5.27 -4.18
CA ASN A 276 -12.95 4.54 -5.43
C ASN A 276 -11.53 4.65 -6.02
N ARG A 277 -10.88 5.80 -5.83
CA ARG A 277 -9.51 6.07 -6.31
C ARG A 277 -8.48 5.31 -5.50
N ALA A 278 -8.69 5.23 -4.19
CA ALA A 278 -7.86 4.43 -3.30
C ALA A 278 -8.04 2.93 -3.56
N ASP A 279 -9.27 2.47 -3.82
CA ASP A 279 -9.53 1.08 -4.23
C ASP A 279 -8.84 0.77 -5.56
N GLU A 280 -8.84 1.71 -6.50
CA GLU A 280 -8.14 1.60 -7.79
C GLU A 280 -6.62 1.49 -7.64
N MET A 281 -6.00 2.43 -6.90
CA MET A 281 -4.57 2.39 -6.62
C MET A 281 -4.17 1.12 -5.84
N GLN A 282 -5.01 0.65 -4.92
CA GLN A 282 -4.82 -0.62 -4.23
C GLN A 282 -4.84 -1.80 -5.21
N ARG A 283 -5.83 -1.87 -6.09
CA ARG A 283 -5.91 -2.91 -7.10
C ARG A 283 -4.68 -2.90 -8.02
N PHE A 284 -4.18 -1.73 -8.41
CA PHE A 284 -2.98 -1.61 -9.22
C PHE A 284 -1.74 -2.16 -8.50
N LEU A 285 -1.50 -1.77 -7.25
CA LEU A 285 -0.41 -2.32 -6.43
C LEU A 285 -0.54 -3.84 -6.29
N PHE A 286 -1.75 -4.31 -6.02
CA PHE A 286 -2.01 -5.73 -5.88
C PHE A 286 -1.61 -6.51 -7.13
N LEU A 287 -1.91 -5.98 -8.33
CA LEU A 287 -1.58 -6.63 -9.60
C LEU A 287 -0.09 -6.59 -9.96
N GLU A 288 0.71 -5.72 -9.34
CA GLU A 288 2.09 -5.44 -9.75
C GLU A 288 3.09 -6.46 -9.22
N SER A 289 2.97 -6.91 -7.96
CA SER A 289 3.96 -7.82 -7.38
C SER A 289 3.44 -8.72 -6.26
N GLN A 290 4.12 -9.84 -6.06
CA GLN A 290 3.88 -10.74 -4.92
C GLN A 290 4.11 -10.06 -3.57
N SER A 291 5.08 -9.13 -3.50
CA SER A 291 5.35 -8.40 -2.26
C SER A 291 4.17 -7.49 -1.89
N SER A 292 3.59 -6.80 -2.87
CA SER A 292 2.41 -5.96 -2.72
C SER A 292 1.21 -6.77 -2.24
N HIS A 293 1.00 -8.00 -2.76
CA HIS A 293 -0.03 -8.91 -2.23
C HIS A 293 0.11 -9.09 -0.71
N GLN A 294 1.29 -9.45 -0.22
CA GLN A 294 1.51 -9.75 1.21
C GLN A 294 1.29 -8.51 2.09
N LEU A 295 1.81 -7.35 1.66
CA LEU A 295 1.62 -6.09 2.38
C LEU A 295 0.13 -5.73 2.50
N MET A 296 -0.61 -5.88 1.40
CA MET A 296 -2.04 -5.58 1.35
C MET A 296 -2.89 -6.54 2.19
N LEU A 297 -2.63 -7.85 2.10
CA LEU A 297 -3.28 -8.85 2.95
C LEU A 297 -3.10 -8.51 4.44
N ASN A 298 -1.89 -8.11 4.83
CA ASN A 298 -1.58 -7.71 6.20
C ASN A 298 -2.32 -6.45 6.64
N VAL A 299 -2.39 -5.42 5.78
CA VAL A 299 -3.11 -4.17 6.07
C VAL A 299 -4.61 -4.42 6.20
N TRP A 300 -5.22 -5.15 5.27
CA TRP A 300 -6.63 -5.53 5.34
C TRP A 300 -6.94 -6.36 6.59
N LEU A 301 -6.09 -7.33 6.92
CA LEU A 301 -6.28 -8.19 8.10
C LEU A 301 -6.10 -7.44 9.42
N LYS A 302 -5.24 -6.40 9.47
CA LYS A 302 -5.10 -5.51 10.63
C LYS A 302 -6.33 -4.61 10.78
N ALA A 303 -6.84 -4.08 9.68
CA ALA A 303 -8.05 -3.27 9.64
C ALA A 303 -9.35 -4.07 9.79
N GLN A 304 -9.28 -5.40 9.87
CA GLN A 304 -10.43 -6.31 9.88
C GLN A 304 -11.35 -6.09 8.68
N GLU A 305 -10.76 -5.78 7.52
CA GLU A 305 -11.51 -5.56 6.30
C GLU A 305 -12.22 -6.85 5.88
N ARG A 306 -13.55 -6.79 5.69
CA ARG A 306 -14.31 -8.02 5.44
C ARG A 306 -14.00 -8.58 4.04
N PRO A 307 -14.00 -9.91 3.85
CA PRO A 307 -13.77 -10.53 2.54
C PRO A 307 -14.62 -9.95 1.41
N GLU A 308 -15.88 -9.62 1.69
CA GLU A 308 -16.80 -8.98 0.74
C GLU A 308 -16.31 -7.61 0.28
N LYS A 309 -15.73 -6.82 1.19
CA LYS A 309 -15.19 -5.51 0.84
C LYS A 309 -13.88 -5.67 0.07
N VAL A 310 -13.01 -6.61 0.43
CA VAL A 310 -11.80 -6.91 -0.36
C VAL A 310 -12.13 -7.39 -1.77
N TYR A 311 -13.19 -8.19 -1.94
CA TYR A 311 -13.70 -8.59 -3.25
C TYR A 311 -14.02 -7.38 -4.14
N ASN A 312 -14.66 -6.36 -3.54
CA ASN A 312 -15.01 -5.12 -4.21
C ASN A 312 -13.79 -4.25 -4.53
N ILE A 313 -12.82 -4.14 -3.61
CA ILE A 313 -11.55 -3.41 -3.86
C ILE A 313 -10.84 -4.01 -5.08
N LEU A 314 -10.75 -5.33 -5.15
CA LEU A 314 -10.11 -6.05 -6.25
C LEU A 314 -10.93 -6.05 -7.55
N ARG A 315 -12.17 -5.52 -7.51
CA ARG A 315 -13.13 -5.50 -8.63
C ARG A 315 -13.35 -6.89 -9.22
N LEU A 316 -13.40 -7.91 -8.38
CA LEU A 316 -13.52 -9.31 -8.81
C LEU A 316 -14.84 -9.60 -9.53
N ALA A 317 -15.88 -8.77 -9.33
CA ALA A 317 -17.11 -8.86 -10.13
C ALA A 317 -16.87 -8.68 -11.64
N ASN A 318 -15.76 -8.05 -12.05
CA ASN A 318 -15.49 -7.67 -13.44
C ASN A 318 -14.34 -8.45 -14.11
N VAL A 319 -13.74 -9.44 -13.43
CA VAL A 319 -12.64 -10.25 -14.01
C VAL A 319 -13.17 -11.60 -14.45
N ASP A 320 -12.72 -12.19 -15.54
CA ASP A 320 -13.21 -13.52 -15.87
C ASP A 320 -12.80 -14.52 -14.77
N MET A 321 -13.78 -15.29 -14.27
CA MET A 321 -13.56 -16.27 -13.19
C MET A 321 -14.25 -17.57 -13.58
N ASN A 322 -13.63 -18.33 -14.47
CA ASN A 322 -14.10 -19.64 -14.89
C ASN A 322 -12.96 -20.67 -14.80
N GLY A 323 -13.21 -21.89 -15.24
CA GLY A 323 -12.21 -22.97 -15.22
C GLY A 323 -11.06 -22.81 -16.21
N PHE A 324 -11.08 -21.81 -17.09
CA PHE A 324 -10.14 -21.69 -18.21
C PHE A 324 -9.24 -20.46 -18.11
N ASP A 325 -9.64 -19.46 -17.32
CA ASP A 325 -8.93 -18.18 -17.22
C ASP A 325 -7.89 -18.09 -16.11
N ASN A 326 -7.12 -17.01 -16.13
CA ASN A 326 -6.15 -16.68 -15.08
C ASN A 326 -6.86 -16.35 -13.77
N ASN A 327 -6.90 -17.34 -12.89
CA ASN A 327 -7.54 -17.25 -11.58
C ASN A 327 -6.66 -16.64 -10.47
N ALA A 328 -5.55 -15.96 -10.80
CA ALA A 328 -4.62 -15.41 -9.81
C ALA A 328 -5.29 -14.48 -8.78
N MET A 329 -6.16 -13.57 -9.23
CA MET A 329 -6.84 -12.61 -8.33
C MET A 329 -7.82 -13.30 -7.37
N ILE A 330 -8.61 -14.25 -7.87
CA ILE A 330 -9.55 -15.00 -7.02
C ILE A 330 -8.81 -15.92 -6.05
N ILE A 331 -7.67 -16.51 -6.46
CA ILE A 331 -6.80 -17.30 -5.57
C ILE A 331 -6.32 -16.44 -4.39
N GLN A 332 -5.84 -15.22 -4.65
CA GLN A 332 -5.39 -14.35 -3.56
C GLN A 332 -6.53 -13.88 -2.66
N TRP A 333 -7.71 -13.60 -3.21
CA TRP A 333 -8.89 -13.30 -2.40
C TRP A 333 -9.33 -14.49 -1.54
N LEU A 334 -9.31 -15.72 -2.07
CA LEU A 334 -9.60 -16.92 -1.27
C LEU A 334 -8.57 -17.13 -0.15
N ARG A 335 -7.29 -16.86 -0.40
CA ARG A 335 -6.25 -16.83 0.64
C ARG A 335 -6.56 -15.81 1.73
N TYR A 336 -6.99 -14.61 1.34
CA TYR A 336 -7.45 -13.61 2.29
C TYR A 336 -8.65 -14.10 3.12
N THR A 337 -9.65 -14.72 2.48
CA THR A 337 -10.83 -15.24 3.20
C THR A 337 -10.46 -16.30 4.24
N LYS A 338 -9.45 -17.13 3.92
CA LYS A 338 -8.87 -18.12 4.84
C LYS A 338 -8.18 -17.42 6.01
N LEU A 339 -7.27 -16.48 5.75
CA LEU A 339 -6.58 -15.71 6.79
C LEU A 339 -7.56 -14.96 7.71
N PHE A 340 -8.57 -14.32 7.14
CA PHE A 340 -9.58 -13.58 7.88
C PHE A 340 -10.38 -14.48 8.81
N ARG A 341 -10.88 -15.62 8.30
CA ARG A 341 -11.61 -16.62 9.09
C ARG A 341 -10.77 -17.16 10.26
N ASP A 342 -9.51 -17.46 10.01
CA ASP A 342 -8.63 -18.04 11.02
C ASP A 342 -8.34 -17.03 12.15
N LYS A 343 -8.37 -15.72 11.87
CA LYS A 343 -8.23 -14.63 12.85
C LYS A 343 -9.54 -14.21 13.54
N ALA A 344 -10.68 -14.34 12.87
CA ALA A 344 -11.99 -13.93 13.37
C ALA A 344 -13.04 -15.07 13.21
N PRO A 345 -12.97 -16.14 14.03
CA PRO A 345 -13.80 -17.34 13.83
C PRO A 345 -15.32 -17.08 13.93
N SER A 346 -15.72 -16.07 14.71
CA SER A 346 -17.12 -15.65 14.86
C SER A 346 -17.71 -14.99 13.60
N HIS A 347 -16.85 -14.55 12.68
CA HIS A 347 -17.22 -13.97 11.39
C HIS A 347 -16.80 -14.93 10.28
N SER A 348 -17.36 -16.15 10.32
CA SER A 348 -17.01 -17.19 9.37
C SER A 348 -17.32 -16.73 7.95
N PHE A 349 -16.32 -16.78 7.07
CA PHE A 349 -16.49 -16.77 5.61
C PHE A 349 -16.18 -18.19 5.11
N SER A 350 -17.05 -19.13 5.46
CA SER A 350 -16.92 -20.55 5.12
C SER A 350 -17.05 -20.77 3.60
N GLY A 351 -16.60 -21.93 3.09
CA GLY A 351 -16.75 -22.25 1.66
C GLY A 351 -18.20 -22.12 1.18
N VAL A 352 -19.19 -22.54 1.97
CA VAL A 352 -20.62 -22.37 1.63
C VAL A 352 -21.01 -20.89 1.53
N GLN A 353 -20.55 -20.06 2.47
CA GLN A 353 -20.80 -18.61 2.42
C GLN A 353 -20.09 -17.97 1.22
N THR A 354 -18.87 -18.43 0.89
CA THR A 354 -18.15 -17.99 -0.32
C THR A 354 -18.96 -18.29 -1.58
N VAL A 355 -19.46 -19.52 -1.76
CA VAL A 355 -20.28 -19.87 -2.96
C VAL A 355 -21.53 -19.00 -3.04
N ARG A 356 -22.27 -18.84 -1.93
CA ARG A 356 -23.48 -18.01 -1.91
C ARG A 356 -23.19 -16.54 -2.23
N PHE A 357 -22.09 -16.03 -1.70
CA PHE A 357 -21.63 -14.67 -2.00
C PHE A 357 -21.28 -14.52 -3.47
N LEU A 358 -20.46 -15.43 -4.04
CA LEU A 358 -20.07 -15.37 -5.46
C LEU A 358 -21.29 -15.44 -6.40
N LYS A 359 -22.25 -16.33 -6.12
CA LYS A 359 -23.51 -16.41 -6.89
C LYS A 359 -24.33 -15.12 -6.84
N LYS A 360 -24.34 -14.45 -5.69
CA LYS A 360 -25.03 -13.15 -5.53
C LYS A 360 -24.34 -12.05 -6.32
N GLU A 361 -23.00 -11.96 -6.24
CA GLU A 361 -22.23 -10.94 -6.93
C GLU A 361 -22.10 -11.19 -8.45
N ARG A 362 -22.44 -12.41 -8.90
CA ARG A 362 -22.40 -12.83 -10.31
C ARG A 362 -23.65 -13.63 -10.69
N PRO A 363 -24.82 -12.98 -10.77
CA PRO A 363 -26.09 -13.67 -11.00
C PRO A 363 -26.19 -14.34 -12.37
N PHE A 364 -25.36 -13.95 -13.34
CA PHE A 364 -25.34 -14.52 -14.69
C PHE A 364 -24.34 -15.67 -14.85
N GLN A 365 -23.44 -15.87 -13.88
CA GLN A 365 -22.52 -17.01 -13.89
C GLN A 365 -23.27 -18.24 -13.35
N SER A 366 -23.28 -19.30 -14.14
CA SER A 366 -23.99 -20.53 -13.80
C SER A 366 -23.29 -21.32 -12.70
N ASP A 367 -24.06 -22.14 -11.97
CA ASP A 367 -23.50 -23.07 -10.99
C ASP A 367 -22.51 -24.05 -11.63
N TRP A 368 -22.69 -24.38 -12.91
CA TRP A 368 -21.81 -25.26 -13.68
C TRP A 368 -20.43 -24.63 -13.86
N GLU A 369 -20.39 -23.35 -14.25
CA GLU A 369 -19.13 -22.59 -14.37
C GLU A 369 -18.44 -22.42 -13.02
N PHE A 370 -19.19 -22.19 -11.94
CA PHE A 370 -18.62 -22.15 -10.60
C PHE A 370 -18.03 -23.51 -10.17
N ALA A 371 -18.71 -24.61 -10.46
CA ALA A 371 -18.20 -25.94 -10.14
C ALA A 371 -16.90 -26.25 -10.89
N THR A 372 -16.79 -25.79 -12.14
CA THR A 372 -15.58 -25.90 -12.97
C THR A 372 -14.44 -25.02 -12.44
N LEU A 373 -14.74 -23.77 -12.06
CA LEU A 373 -13.78 -22.92 -11.36
C LEU A 373 -13.25 -23.60 -10.09
N PHE A 374 -14.15 -24.13 -9.26
CA PHE A 374 -13.75 -24.81 -8.02
C PHE A 374 -13.01 -26.12 -8.28
N GLN A 375 -13.23 -26.79 -9.41
CA GLN A 375 -12.43 -27.94 -9.80
C GLN A 375 -10.97 -27.54 -10.01
N VAL A 376 -10.73 -26.48 -10.78
CA VAL A 376 -9.37 -26.01 -11.11
C VAL A 376 -8.66 -25.47 -9.87
N LEU A 377 -9.38 -24.79 -8.98
CA LEU A 377 -8.80 -24.28 -7.73
C LEU A 377 -8.30 -25.39 -6.78
N LYS A 378 -8.65 -26.66 -7.00
CA LYS A 378 -8.10 -27.78 -6.23
C LYS A 378 -6.63 -28.04 -6.49
N GLU A 379 -6.13 -27.61 -7.65
CA GLU A 379 -4.72 -27.69 -8.02
C GLU A 379 -3.86 -26.70 -7.24
N THR A 380 -4.47 -25.75 -6.51
CA THR A 380 -3.77 -24.85 -5.59
C THR A 380 -3.69 -25.50 -4.20
N PRO A 381 -2.51 -26.01 -3.76
CA PRO A 381 -2.42 -26.90 -2.60
C PRO A 381 -2.98 -26.29 -1.30
N ASP A 382 -2.75 -25.00 -1.06
CA ASP A 382 -3.19 -24.31 0.16
C ASP A 382 -4.71 -24.00 0.17
N LEU A 383 -5.36 -24.07 -1.00
CA LEU A 383 -6.80 -23.84 -1.18
C LEU A 383 -7.60 -25.12 -1.48
N LYS A 384 -6.93 -26.26 -1.74
CA LYS A 384 -7.57 -27.52 -2.16
C LYS A 384 -8.81 -27.88 -1.33
N ARG A 385 -8.67 -27.93 -0.01
CA ARG A 385 -9.78 -28.26 0.91
C ARG A 385 -10.94 -27.26 0.81
N GLN A 386 -10.65 -25.98 0.65
CA GLN A 386 -11.68 -24.95 0.50
C GLN A 386 -12.41 -25.10 -0.84
N ALA A 387 -11.67 -25.33 -1.92
CA ALA A 387 -12.22 -25.60 -3.25
C ALA A 387 -13.10 -26.86 -3.27
N GLU A 388 -12.66 -27.96 -2.65
CA GLU A 388 -13.44 -29.18 -2.47
C GLU A 388 -14.75 -28.94 -1.72
N ASN A 389 -14.71 -28.17 -0.62
CA ASN A 389 -15.91 -27.84 0.15
C ASN A 389 -16.90 -27.00 -0.66
N MET A 390 -16.40 -26.02 -1.44
CA MET A 390 -17.23 -25.18 -2.32
C MET A 390 -17.88 -26.00 -3.43
N GLN A 391 -17.13 -26.88 -4.09
CA GLN A 391 -17.67 -27.74 -5.15
C GLN A 391 -18.65 -28.77 -4.60
N THR A 392 -18.34 -29.39 -3.45
CA THR A 392 -19.22 -30.36 -2.79
C THR A 392 -20.56 -29.75 -2.41
N TYR A 393 -20.56 -28.48 -1.99
CA TYR A 393 -21.80 -27.75 -1.73
C TYR A 393 -22.70 -27.69 -2.97
N LEU A 394 -22.15 -27.36 -4.14
CA LEU A 394 -22.91 -27.35 -5.40
C LEU A 394 -23.40 -28.75 -5.78
N PHE A 395 -22.54 -29.78 -5.68
CA PHE A 395 -22.92 -31.16 -5.98
C PHE A 395 -24.05 -31.66 -5.10
N ARG A 396 -24.08 -31.26 -3.82
CA ARG A 396 -25.18 -31.57 -2.91
C ARG A 396 -26.49 -30.92 -3.36
N GLN A 397 -26.45 -29.67 -3.84
CA GLN A 397 -27.63 -29.00 -4.39
C GLN A 397 -28.13 -29.70 -5.66
N TRP A 398 -27.23 -30.05 -6.57
CA TRP A 398 -27.59 -30.78 -7.80
C TRP A 398 -28.21 -32.15 -7.50
N LEU A 399 -27.63 -32.89 -6.56
CA LEU A 399 -28.17 -34.18 -6.15
C LEU A 399 -29.57 -34.07 -5.52
N GLY A 400 -29.80 -33.01 -4.73
CA GLY A 400 -31.11 -32.70 -4.16
C GLY A 400 -32.13 -32.21 -5.19
N GLY A 401 -31.68 -31.70 -6.33
CA GLY A 401 -32.50 -31.37 -7.50
C GLY A 401 -32.61 -32.51 -8.52
N ASP A 402 -32.28 -33.74 -8.12
CA ASP A 402 -32.36 -34.96 -8.94
C ASP A 402 -31.56 -34.94 -10.26
N PHE A 403 -30.50 -34.13 -10.33
CA PHE A 403 -29.55 -34.21 -11.43
C PHE A 403 -28.74 -35.51 -11.37
N ASP A 404 -28.66 -36.21 -12.50
CA ASP A 404 -27.81 -37.37 -12.71
C ASP A 404 -26.56 -37.03 -13.54
N PRO A 405 -25.55 -37.92 -13.62
CA PRO A 405 -24.33 -37.64 -14.37
C PRO A 405 -24.53 -37.36 -15.86
N LYS A 406 -25.61 -37.88 -16.47
CA LYS A 406 -25.96 -37.59 -17.86
C LYS A 406 -26.45 -36.16 -18.01
N SER A 407 -27.34 -35.74 -17.12
CA SER A 407 -27.92 -34.39 -17.10
C SER A 407 -26.86 -33.33 -16.79
N VAL A 408 -25.95 -33.61 -15.83
CA VAL A 408 -24.83 -32.71 -15.53
C VAL A 408 -23.88 -32.58 -16.71
N ALA A 409 -23.59 -33.67 -17.44
CA ALA A 409 -22.79 -33.58 -18.67
C ALA A 409 -23.44 -32.64 -19.71
N SER A 410 -24.76 -32.74 -19.90
CA SER A 410 -25.49 -31.84 -20.81
C SER A 410 -25.44 -30.38 -20.37
N MET A 411 -25.55 -30.10 -19.06
CA MET A 411 -25.50 -28.74 -18.53
C MET A 411 -24.11 -28.12 -18.61
N LEU A 412 -23.07 -28.91 -18.36
CA LEU A 412 -21.67 -28.50 -18.51
C LEU A 412 -21.26 -28.25 -19.96
N ALA A 413 -22.01 -28.77 -20.94
CA ALA A 413 -21.82 -28.53 -22.36
C ALA A 413 -22.48 -27.22 -22.85
N ILE A 414 -22.95 -26.34 -21.96
CA ILE A 414 -23.53 -25.05 -22.32
C ILE A 414 -22.49 -23.96 -22.04
N PRO A 415 -22.24 -23.01 -22.97
CA PRO A 415 -22.95 -22.78 -24.24
C PRO A 415 -22.41 -23.58 -25.43
N HIS A 416 -21.30 -24.31 -25.28
CA HIS A 416 -20.63 -24.99 -26.39
C HIS A 416 -20.95 -26.48 -26.39
N PRO A 417 -21.81 -26.98 -27.31
CA PRO A 417 -22.30 -28.35 -27.30
C PRO A 417 -21.16 -29.34 -27.62
N VAL A 418 -20.41 -29.70 -26.60
CA VAL A 418 -19.29 -30.64 -26.63
C VAL A 418 -19.68 -31.92 -25.90
N ASN A 419 -19.05 -33.02 -26.28
CA ASN A 419 -19.22 -34.27 -25.55
C ASN A 419 -18.33 -34.27 -24.30
N VAL A 420 -18.85 -33.73 -23.19
CA VAL A 420 -18.15 -33.62 -21.90
C VAL A 420 -17.52 -34.93 -21.43
N VAL A 421 -18.17 -36.07 -21.73
CA VAL A 421 -17.70 -37.42 -21.37
C VAL A 421 -16.41 -37.80 -22.11
N LEU A 422 -16.15 -37.20 -23.27
CA LEU A 422 -15.03 -37.52 -24.16
C LEU A 422 -14.02 -36.38 -24.29
N LEU A 423 -14.20 -35.30 -23.54
CA LEU A 423 -13.20 -34.26 -23.43
C LEU A 423 -11.89 -34.83 -22.86
N PRO A 424 -10.74 -34.19 -23.14
CA PRO A 424 -9.46 -34.59 -22.56
C PRO A 424 -9.51 -34.73 -21.04
N LYS A 425 -8.75 -35.67 -20.47
CA LYS A 425 -8.76 -35.92 -19.02
C LYS A 425 -8.31 -34.74 -18.17
N ASN A 426 -7.54 -33.83 -18.75
CA ASN A 426 -7.09 -32.59 -18.12
C ASN A 426 -8.05 -31.42 -18.38
N ASP A 427 -9.12 -31.60 -19.14
CA ASP A 427 -10.12 -30.57 -19.39
C ASP A 427 -10.88 -30.27 -18.09
N PRO A 428 -10.94 -29.00 -17.64
CA PRO A 428 -11.66 -28.61 -16.43
C PRO A 428 -13.13 -29.06 -16.41
N ILE A 429 -13.82 -29.03 -17.55
CA ILE A 429 -15.23 -29.44 -17.65
C ILE A 429 -15.32 -30.97 -17.47
N HIS A 430 -14.44 -31.73 -18.12
CA HIS A 430 -14.38 -33.18 -17.93
C HIS A 430 -14.14 -33.57 -16.48
N LEU A 431 -13.13 -32.96 -15.86
CA LEU A 431 -12.77 -33.21 -14.46
C LEU A 431 -13.91 -32.88 -13.50
N THR A 432 -14.68 -31.83 -13.80
CA THR A 432 -15.85 -31.45 -13.00
C THR A 432 -16.96 -32.48 -13.12
N TRP A 433 -17.23 -32.96 -14.33
CA TRP A 433 -18.20 -34.03 -14.58
C TRP A 433 -17.77 -35.36 -13.94
N GLU A 434 -16.50 -35.75 -14.07
CA GLU A 434 -15.94 -36.95 -13.42
C GLU A 434 -16.10 -36.86 -11.89
N ALA A 435 -15.73 -35.72 -11.30
CA ALA A 435 -15.87 -35.48 -9.87
C ALA A 435 -17.34 -35.60 -9.40
N PHE A 436 -18.29 -35.04 -10.15
CA PHE A 436 -19.71 -35.20 -9.84
C PHE A 436 -20.17 -36.65 -10.01
N THR A 437 -19.71 -37.36 -11.04
CA THR A 437 -20.08 -38.77 -11.29
C THR A 437 -19.63 -39.67 -10.13
N LEU A 438 -18.43 -39.46 -9.62
CA LEU A 438 -17.93 -40.14 -8.41
C LEU A 438 -18.74 -39.76 -7.16
N TYR A 439 -19.09 -38.49 -7.01
CA TYR A 439 -19.93 -38.01 -5.91
C TYR A 439 -21.33 -38.65 -5.95
N PHE A 440 -21.98 -38.66 -7.11
CA PHE A 440 -23.28 -39.28 -7.34
C PHE A 440 -23.22 -40.78 -7.02
N ALA A 441 -22.21 -41.49 -7.52
CA ALA A 441 -22.05 -42.91 -7.27
C ALA A 441 -21.91 -43.21 -5.78
N LYS A 442 -21.15 -42.40 -5.04
CA LYS A 442 -20.98 -42.53 -3.60
C LYS A 442 -22.29 -42.32 -2.83
N TYR A 443 -23.03 -41.25 -3.13
CA TYR A 443 -24.15 -40.81 -2.28
C TYR A 443 -25.54 -41.24 -2.73
N LYS A 444 -25.74 -41.56 -4.02
CA LYS A 444 -27.02 -42.09 -4.56
C LYS A 444 -26.94 -43.59 -4.88
N GLY A 445 -25.77 -44.06 -5.33
CA GLY A 445 -25.57 -45.45 -5.79
C GLY A 445 -24.93 -46.42 -4.79
N GLY A 446 -24.37 -45.91 -3.68
CA GLY A 446 -23.65 -46.71 -2.68
C GLY A 446 -22.31 -47.27 -3.16
N GLU A 447 -21.69 -48.09 -2.31
CA GLU A 447 -20.32 -48.58 -2.50
C GLU A 447 -20.14 -49.42 -3.78
N ALA A 448 -21.15 -50.24 -4.12
CA ALA A 448 -21.12 -51.08 -5.31
C ALA A 448 -21.06 -50.26 -6.62
N MET A 449 -21.87 -49.19 -6.73
CA MET A 449 -21.81 -48.29 -7.88
C MET A 449 -20.48 -47.55 -7.90
N LEU A 450 -20.05 -47.00 -6.76
CA LEU A 450 -18.80 -46.26 -6.67
C LEU A 450 -17.60 -47.11 -7.13
N LYS A 451 -17.54 -48.39 -6.75
CA LYS A 451 -16.49 -49.31 -7.19
C LYS A 451 -16.50 -49.51 -8.71
N LYS A 452 -17.67 -49.69 -9.32
CA LYS A 452 -17.81 -49.84 -10.79
C LYS A 452 -17.39 -48.56 -11.52
N VAL A 453 -17.84 -47.40 -11.06
CA VAL A 453 -17.51 -46.09 -11.64
C VAL A 453 -16.00 -45.81 -11.56
N LYS A 454 -15.39 -46.04 -10.39
CA LYS A 454 -13.93 -45.90 -10.21
C LYS A 454 -13.14 -46.82 -11.15
N ALA A 455 -13.55 -48.08 -11.26
CA ALA A 455 -12.89 -49.04 -12.16
C ALA A 455 -13.01 -48.60 -13.63
N ALA A 456 -14.15 -48.04 -14.04
CA ALA A 456 -14.33 -47.54 -15.39
C ALA A 456 -13.42 -46.33 -15.70
N PHE A 457 -13.29 -45.37 -14.78
CA PHE A 457 -12.35 -44.24 -14.96
C PHE A 457 -10.89 -44.68 -14.96
N ALA A 458 -10.50 -45.61 -14.08
CA ALA A 458 -9.15 -46.18 -14.07
C ALA A 458 -8.78 -46.89 -15.39
N ASN A 459 -9.76 -47.49 -16.07
CA ASN A 459 -9.60 -48.14 -17.38
C ASN A 459 -9.83 -47.17 -18.57
N GLU A 460 -9.76 -45.86 -18.33
CA GLU A 460 -9.97 -44.83 -19.36
C GLU A 460 -11.31 -44.94 -20.12
N ASN A 461 -12.34 -45.45 -19.45
CA ASN A 461 -13.66 -45.70 -20.04
C ASN A 461 -14.74 -44.79 -19.42
N PRO A 462 -14.75 -43.49 -19.74
CA PRO A 462 -15.72 -42.54 -19.17
C PRO A 462 -17.17 -42.84 -19.62
N ARG A 463 -17.38 -43.40 -20.82
CA ARG A 463 -18.70 -43.89 -21.25
C ARG A 463 -19.18 -45.05 -20.38
N GLY A 464 -18.28 -45.96 -20.02
CA GLY A 464 -18.55 -47.06 -19.09
C GLY A 464 -18.89 -46.56 -17.68
N ALA A 465 -18.20 -45.51 -17.22
CA ALA A 465 -18.48 -44.87 -15.94
C ALA A 465 -19.90 -44.27 -15.93
N LEU A 466 -20.30 -43.57 -17.00
CA LEU A 466 -21.67 -43.06 -17.16
C LEU A 466 -22.71 -44.18 -17.24
N ALA A 467 -22.45 -45.25 -18.00
CA ALA A 467 -23.37 -46.37 -18.10
C ALA A 467 -23.57 -47.09 -16.75
N ALA A 468 -22.53 -47.14 -15.91
CA ALA A 468 -22.60 -47.72 -14.58
C ALA A 468 -23.52 -46.93 -13.63
N THR A 469 -23.75 -45.63 -13.87
CA THR A 469 -24.66 -44.82 -13.03
C THR A 469 -26.14 -44.97 -13.39
N ILE A 470 -26.44 -45.55 -14.56
CA ILE A 470 -27.81 -45.75 -15.06
C ILE A 470 -28.33 -47.15 -14.67
N LYS A 471 -27.46 -48.16 -14.65
CA LYS A 471 -27.81 -49.59 -14.55
C LYS A 471 -28.12 -50.12 -13.14
N SER A 472 -28.32 -49.27 -12.13
CA SER A 472 -28.58 -49.73 -10.75
C SER A 472 -29.85 -49.14 -10.12
N ARG A 473 -30.79 -48.63 -10.92
CA ARG A 473 -32.15 -48.33 -10.45
C ARG A 473 -32.98 -49.60 -10.35
#